data_AF-A0A8S7CDV2-F1
#
_entry.id   AF-A0A8S7CDV2-F1
#
_cell.length_a   1.000
_cell.length_b   1.000
_cell.length_c   1.000
_cell.angle_alpha   90.00
_cell.angle_beta   90.00
_cell.angle_gamma   90.00
#
_symmetry.space_group_name_H-M   'P 1'
#
loop_
_entity.id
_entity.type
_entity.pdbx_description
1 polymer ?
#
loop_
_entity_poly.entity_id
_entity_poly.type
_entity_poly.pdbx_seq_one_letter_code
_entity_poly.pdbx_strand_id
1 'polypeptide(L)'
;MHAYDLTLLPHPIRENMPRQQGWCFGLPPGITPEQWPLDPNNGFPLNHGFTLLLPEDYRIYGPEIVALSFFAVAPEHNDGGTPCTEELLDVFENFESGIPPEDPDLYVFWLAEKQRHPRLFRMEDILGCSYAVILLTQQEFNGPFCEPPELIPNHYRNQQDTPEWMTTGSAFSYFQASVRPKDTPESNFVYRKMGTIPEQSLAFNLAISCKPRAFDPNAGISPTERNNTEYQSIRYFSKDAEGKSKCETHQWHSAHQPDHLGGSMVPLQSIPDGMSPFYIEFEEYFGGYNFGTGNAWLDFKNMKFDFSC
;
A
#
# COMPACT_ATOMS: atom_id res chain seq x y z
N MET A 1 -21.51 9.52 -2.79
CA MET A 1 -20.11 9.15 -2.53
C MET A 1 -19.27 9.86 -3.57
N HIS A 2 -18.16 10.46 -3.17
CA HIS A 2 -17.20 11.10 -4.07
C HIS A 2 -16.07 10.12 -4.36
N ALA A 3 -15.34 10.34 -5.45
CA ALA A 3 -14.01 9.77 -5.63
C ALA A 3 -12.98 10.85 -5.30
N TYR A 4 -11.76 10.48 -4.91
CA TYR A 4 -10.74 11.46 -4.51
C TYR A 4 -9.38 11.16 -5.15
N ASP A 5 -8.77 12.17 -5.76
CA ASP A 5 -7.39 12.11 -6.23
C ASP A 5 -6.45 12.18 -5.03
N LEU A 6 -5.48 11.28 -5.01
CA LEU A 6 -4.37 11.27 -4.07
C LEU A 6 -3.14 11.84 -4.77
N THR A 7 -2.37 12.66 -4.06
CA THR A 7 -1.14 13.23 -4.62
C THR A 7 -0.08 13.34 -3.54
N LEU A 8 1.11 12.84 -3.87
CA LEU A 8 2.29 12.97 -3.05
C LEU A 8 2.79 14.41 -3.05
N LEU A 9 3.02 14.97 -1.86
CA LEU A 9 3.56 16.31 -1.69
C LEU A 9 5.06 16.24 -1.40
N PRO A 10 5.88 17.16 -1.92
CA PRO A 10 7.34 17.12 -1.80
C PRO A 10 7.84 17.59 -0.42
N HIS A 11 7.05 17.38 0.63
CA HIS A 11 7.39 17.75 2.00
C HIS A 11 6.89 16.70 3.01
N PRO A 12 7.66 16.44 4.07
CA PRO A 12 7.30 15.45 5.09
C PRO A 12 6.22 15.98 6.06
N ILE A 13 5.47 15.04 6.65
CA ILE A 13 4.75 15.22 7.91
C ILE A 13 5.75 15.07 9.06
N ARG A 14 5.64 15.96 10.06
CA ARG A 14 6.48 15.95 11.28
C ARG A 14 5.60 15.76 12.51
N GLU A 15 6.17 15.20 13.57
CA GLU A 15 5.47 14.84 14.82
C GLU A 15 4.65 15.98 15.44
N ASN A 16 5.17 17.20 15.35
CA ASN A 16 4.55 18.39 15.95
C ASN A 16 3.68 19.19 14.96
N MET A 17 3.32 18.60 13.82
CA MET A 17 2.46 19.22 12.81
C MET A 17 1.18 18.41 12.61
N PRO A 18 0.07 19.04 12.17
CA PRO A 18 -1.11 18.29 11.76
C PRO A 18 -0.73 17.22 10.73
N ARG A 19 -1.20 15.98 10.93
CA ARG A 19 -0.97 14.84 10.02
C ARG A 19 -1.62 14.98 8.64
N GLN A 20 -2.41 16.04 8.44
CA GLN A 20 -3.15 16.35 7.20
C GLN A 20 -4.00 15.14 6.75
N GLN A 21 -3.87 14.72 5.50
CA GLN A 21 -4.58 13.58 4.94
C GLN A 21 -3.79 12.27 5.05
N GLY A 22 -2.58 12.29 5.61
CA GLY A 22 -1.71 11.12 5.70
C GLY A 22 -0.31 11.36 5.09
N TRP A 23 0.44 10.28 4.95
CA TRP A 23 1.79 10.28 4.38
C TRP A 23 2.13 8.93 3.73
N CYS A 24 2.99 8.95 2.72
CA CYS A 24 3.67 7.77 2.19
C CYS A 24 5.06 7.64 2.82
N PHE A 25 5.58 6.41 2.82
CA PHE A 25 6.84 6.00 3.41
C PHE A 25 6.92 6.27 4.92
N GLY A 26 8.10 6.10 5.49
CA GLY A 26 8.38 6.40 6.88
C GLY A 26 7.66 5.45 7.84
N LEU A 27 7.33 5.96 9.02
CA LEU A 27 6.83 5.16 10.14
C LEU A 27 5.29 5.24 10.28
N PRO A 28 4.62 4.14 10.66
CA PRO A 28 3.20 4.15 11.00
C PRO A 28 2.94 4.86 12.33
N PRO A 29 1.72 5.36 12.58
CA PRO A 29 1.39 6.04 13.83
C PRO A 29 0.69 5.13 14.83
N GLY A 30 0.84 5.43 16.12
CA GLY A 30 -0.09 4.99 17.17
C GLY A 30 -0.12 3.49 17.48
N ILE A 31 0.81 2.71 16.95
CA ILE A 31 1.04 1.31 17.32
C ILE A 31 2.30 1.17 18.18
N THR A 32 2.55 -0.01 18.73
CA THR A 32 3.82 -0.36 19.39
C THR A 32 4.68 -1.26 18.50
N PRO A 33 5.99 -1.40 18.77
CA PRO A 33 6.85 -2.30 18.00
C PRO A 33 6.35 -3.76 17.99
N GLU A 34 5.75 -4.21 19.09
CA GLU A 34 5.16 -5.56 19.21
C GLU A 34 3.91 -5.75 18.34
N GLN A 35 3.22 -4.66 18.01
CA GLN A 35 2.04 -4.67 17.15
C GLN A 35 2.39 -4.56 15.67
N TRP A 36 3.67 -4.33 15.33
CA TRP A 36 4.13 -4.20 13.95
C TRP A 36 3.91 -5.51 13.19
N PRO A 37 3.25 -5.48 12.02
CA PRO A 37 2.96 -6.70 11.29
C PRO A 37 4.25 -7.28 10.68
N LEU A 38 4.57 -8.51 11.06
CA LEU A 38 5.66 -9.28 10.46
C LEU A 38 5.19 -10.00 9.20
N ASP A 39 6.11 -10.17 8.26
CA ASP A 39 5.95 -10.99 7.05
C ASP A 39 5.97 -12.48 7.44
N PRO A 40 4.89 -13.23 7.21
CA PRO A 40 4.84 -14.67 7.46
C PRO A 40 5.89 -15.48 6.72
N ASN A 41 6.34 -15.02 5.55
CA ASN A 41 7.25 -15.78 4.71
C ASN A 41 8.70 -15.75 5.22
N ASN A 42 9.13 -14.65 5.83
CA ASN A 42 10.54 -14.45 6.20
C ASN A 42 10.75 -13.91 7.62
N GLY A 43 9.69 -13.50 8.33
CA GLY A 43 9.75 -13.01 9.70
C GLY A 43 10.31 -11.59 9.86
N PHE A 44 10.64 -10.88 8.78
CA PHE A 44 10.98 -9.46 8.87
C PHE A 44 9.73 -8.60 9.08
N PRO A 45 9.86 -7.41 9.68
CA PRO A 45 8.79 -6.42 9.70
C PRO A 45 8.34 -6.07 8.27
N LEU A 46 7.04 -6.01 8.02
CA LEU A 46 6.54 -5.49 6.74
C LEU A 46 6.87 -4.00 6.64
N ASN A 47 7.21 -3.55 5.43
CA ASN A 47 7.48 -2.16 5.14
C ASN A 47 6.19 -1.33 5.21
N HIS A 48 6.18 -0.25 5.98
CA HIS A 48 5.08 0.71 5.99
C HIS A 48 5.14 1.56 4.72
N GLY A 49 4.13 1.41 3.87
CA GLY A 49 4.08 2.13 2.61
C GLY A 49 3.28 3.43 2.68
N PHE A 50 2.12 3.44 3.34
CA PHE A 50 1.40 4.69 3.60
C PHE A 50 0.40 4.59 4.75
N THR A 51 0.08 5.75 5.32
CA THR A 51 -1.06 5.95 6.20
C THR A 51 -1.98 7.00 5.59
N LEU A 52 -3.28 6.71 5.47
CA LEU A 52 -4.27 7.56 4.83
C LEU A 52 -5.45 7.85 5.77
N LEU A 53 -5.77 9.12 5.96
CA LEU A 53 -7.01 9.56 6.60
C LEU A 53 -8.17 9.39 5.61
N LEU A 54 -9.15 8.57 5.98
CA LEU A 54 -10.30 8.28 5.15
C LEU A 54 -11.30 9.46 5.18
N PRO A 55 -11.75 9.94 4.00
CA PRO A 55 -12.91 10.81 3.90
C PRO A 55 -14.15 10.16 4.53
N GLU A 56 -15.10 10.99 5.00
CA GLU A 56 -16.26 10.52 5.76
C GLU A 56 -17.08 9.45 5.02
N ASP A 57 -17.23 9.60 3.70
CA ASP A 57 -17.97 8.65 2.86
C ASP A 57 -17.26 7.30 2.63
N TYR A 58 -16.01 7.17 3.09
CA TYR A 58 -15.22 5.93 3.05
C TYR A 58 -15.00 5.30 4.44
N ARG A 59 -15.55 5.87 5.52
CA ARG A 59 -15.45 5.33 6.90
C ARG A 59 -16.47 4.22 7.16
N ILE A 60 -16.26 3.08 6.51
CA ILE A 60 -17.20 1.95 6.53
C ILE A 60 -17.12 1.04 7.76
N TYR A 61 -16.06 1.18 8.56
CA TYR A 61 -15.81 0.34 9.74
C TYR A 61 -16.31 0.93 11.06
N GLY A 62 -17.12 1.99 10.97
CA GLY A 62 -17.62 2.73 12.13
C GLY A 62 -17.03 4.14 12.20
N PRO A 63 -17.72 5.08 12.87
CA PRO A 63 -17.30 6.48 12.97
C PRO A 63 -15.96 6.67 13.72
N GLU A 64 -15.58 5.70 14.55
CA GLU A 64 -14.33 5.68 15.31
C GLU A 64 -13.11 5.32 14.45
N ILE A 65 -13.31 4.59 13.35
CA ILE A 65 -12.25 4.20 12.42
C ILE A 65 -12.13 5.27 11.34
N VAL A 66 -11.06 6.03 11.39
CA VAL A 66 -10.89 7.24 10.56
C VAL A 66 -9.78 7.12 9.53
N ALA A 67 -8.85 6.18 9.72
CA ALA A 67 -7.67 6.05 8.88
C ALA A 67 -7.27 4.57 8.75
N LEU A 68 -6.34 4.31 7.83
CA LEU A 68 -5.67 3.02 7.71
C LEU A 68 -4.18 3.21 7.47
N SER A 69 -3.37 2.28 7.94
CA SER A 69 -1.96 2.11 7.57
C SER A 69 -1.83 0.83 6.75
N PHE A 70 -1.15 0.92 5.62
CA PHE A 70 -0.91 -0.19 4.71
C PHE A 70 0.58 -0.59 4.71
N PHE A 71 0.81 -1.89 4.76
CA PHE A 71 2.12 -2.53 4.87
C PHE A 71 2.28 -3.60 3.79
N ALA A 72 3.50 -3.75 3.28
CA ALA A 72 3.82 -4.73 2.26
C ALA A 72 5.18 -5.37 2.52
N VAL A 73 5.42 -6.50 1.86
CA VAL A 73 6.76 -7.09 1.73
C VAL A 73 7.77 -6.04 1.19
N ALA A 74 9.02 -6.14 1.61
CA ALA A 74 10.08 -5.26 1.10
C ALA A 74 10.28 -5.49 -0.41
N PRO A 75 10.47 -4.44 -1.25
CA PRO A 75 10.60 -4.57 -2.70
C PRO A 75 11.68 -5.57 -3.14
N GLU A 76 12.83 -5.57 -2.46
CA GLU A 76 13.97 -6.46 -2.71
C GLU A 76 13.68 -7.92 -2.34
N HIS A 77 12.66 -8.17 -1.52
CA HIS A 77 12.17 -9.51 -1.18
C HIS A 77 10.98 -9.92 -2.06
N ASN A 78 10.63 -9.13 -3.07
CA ASN A 78 9.60 -9.42 -4.05
C ASN A 78 10.17 -9.34 -5.47
N ASP A 79 10.70 -10.47 -5.96
CA ASP A 79 11.20 -10.64 -7.34
C ASP A 79 10.48 -11.82 -8.01
N GLY A 80 9.18 -11.66 -8.24
CA GLY A 80 8.32 -12.71 -8.80
C GLY A 80 7.81 -13.71 -7.74
N GLY A 81 7.82 -13.32 -6.48
CA GLY A 81 7.42 -14.12 -5.32
C GLY A 81 8.27 -13.78 -4.09
N THR A 82 7.80 -14.13 -2.90
CA THR A 82 8.53 -13.92 -1.64
C THR A 82 9.35 -15.15 -1.27
N PRO A 83 10.65 -15.01 -0.93
CA PRO A 83 11.41 -16.09 -0.30
C PRO A 83 10.74 -16.58 0.98
N CYS A 84 10.33 -17.85 1.00
CA CYS A 84 9.56 -18.43 2.08
C CYS A 84 10.38 -19.40 2.92
N THR A 85 10.32 -19.24 4.23
CA THR A 85 10.78 -20.20 5.24
C THR A 85 9.55 -20.94 5.78
N GLU A 86 9.41 -22.20 5.41
CA GLU A 86 8.21 -23.02 5.69
C GLU A 86 7.88 -23.06 7.19
N GLU A 87 8.89 -23.13 8.07
CA GLU A 87 8.69 -23.16 9.52
C GLU A 87 8.14 -21.84 10.07
N LEU A 88 8.48 -20.71 9.46
CA LEU A 88 7.89 -19.41 9.84
C LEU A 88 6.44 -19.35 9.37
N LEU A 89 6.20 -19.70 8.11
CA LEU A 89 4.85 -19.67 7.54
C LEU A 89 3.89 -20.54 8.36
N ASP A 90 4.31 -21.75 8.76
CA ASP A 90 3.53 -22.66 9.61
C ASP A 90 3.11 -22.02 10.94
N VAL A 91 3.99 -21.23 11.57
CA VAL A 91 3.67 -20.50 12.82
C VAL A 91 2.52 -19.51 12.61
N PHE A 92 2.51 -18.77 11.51
CA PHE A 92 1.47 -17.78 11.22
C PHE A 92 0.17 -18.44 10.77
N GLU A 93 0.23 -19.47 9.92
CA GLU A 93 -0.95 -20.20 9.43
C GLU A 93 -1.66 -20.97 10.56
N ASN A 94 -0.90 -21.52 11.51
CA ASN A 94 -1.44 -22.32 12.61
C ASN A 94 -1.53 -21.56 13.94
N PHE A 95 -1.33 -20.24 13.94
CA PHE A 95 -1.36 -19.40 15.13
C PHE A 95 -2.65 -19.57 15.96
N GLU A 96 -3.81 -19.65 15.30
CA GLU A 96 -5.13 -19.76 15.95
C GLU A 96 -5.32 -21.05 16.78
N SER A 97 -4.46 -22.05 16.59
CA SER A 97 -4.43 -23.23 17.46
C SER A 97 -4.11 -22.88 18.92
N GLY A 98 -3.44 -21.74 19.15
CA GLY A 98 -3.05 -21.26 20.46
C GLY A 98 -1.91 -22.05 21.12
N ILE A 99 -1.35 -23.03 20.43
CA ILE A 99 -0.24 -23.85 20.92
C ILE A 99 1.08 -23.13 20.57
N PRO A 100 1.87 -22.69 21.55
CA PRO A 100 3.16 -22.06 21.27
C PRO A 100 4.17 -23.10 20.73
N PRO A 101 5.02 -22.74 19.75
CA PRO A 101 6.13 -23.59 19.32
C PRO A 101 7.09 -23.91 20.48
N GLU A 102 7.65 -25.12 20.48
CA GLU A 102 8.70 -25.51 21.44
C GLU A 102 10.06 -24.88 21.09
N ASP A 103 10.30 -24.62 19.81
CA ASP A 103 11.52 -23.95 19.34
C ASP A 103 11.50 -22.46 19.76
N PRO A 104 12.48 -22.01 20.57
CA PRO A 104 12.59 -20.60 20.98
C PRO A 104 12.70 -19.62 19.80
N ASP A 105 13.33 -20.03 18.68
CA ASP A 105 13.47 -19.20 17.50
C ASP A 105 12.16 -19.09 16.69
N LEU A 106 11.22 -20.03 16.84
CA LEU A 106 9.85 -19.90 16.30
C LEU A 106 8.90 -19.21 17.29
N TYR A 107 9.13 -19.39 18.59
CA TYR A 107 8.31 -18.81 19.66
C TYR A 107 8.20 -17.29 19.57
N VAL A 108 9.26 -16.59 19.15
CA VAL A 108 9.25 -15.13 19.02
C VAL A 108 8.23 -14.64 17.99
N PHE A 109 8.03 -15.37 16.89
CA PHE A 109 7.05 -15.02 15.86
C PHE A 109 5.62 -15.34 16.30
N TRP A 110 5.43 -16.46 17.00
CA TRP A 110 4.15 -16.77 17.64
C TRP A 110 3.75 -15.71 18.67
N LEU A 111 4.71 -15.23 19.47
CA LEU A 111 4.48 -14.17 20.45
C LEU A 111 4.13 -12.84 19.77
N ALA A 112 4.83 -12.48 18.69
CA ALA A 112 4.53 -11.29 17.90
C ALA A 112 3.11 -11.35 17.32
N GLU A 113 2.71 -12.48 16.73
CA GLU A 113 1.34 -12.65 16.21
C GLU A 113 0.29 -12.59 17.34
N LYS A 114 0.62 -13.10 18.53
CA LYS A 114 -0.22 -12.94 19.73
C LYS A 114 -0.38 -11.49 20.19
N GLN A 115 0.61 -10.66 19.92
CA GLN A 115 0.63 -9.24 20.28
C GLN A 115 0.13 -8.33 19.14
N ARG A 116 -0.30 -8.92 18.01
CA ARG A 116 -0.78 -8.19 16.84
C ARG A 116 -1.81 -7.14 17.19
N HIS A 117 -1.82 -6.05 16.41
CA HIS A 117 -2.84 -5.03 16.55
C HIS A 117 -4.25 -5.64 16.38
N PRO A 118 -5.24 -5.32 17.24
CA PRO A 118 -6.56 -5.95 17.22
C PRO A 118 -7.38 -5.67 15.95
N ARG A 119 -6.96 -4.70 15.14
CA ARG A 119 -7.53 -4.37 13.83
C ARG A 119 -6.54 -4.57 12.68
N LEU A 120 -5.64 -5.54 12.84
CA LEU A 120 -4.79 -6.04 11.77
C LEU A 120 -5.60 -6.92 10.83
N PHE A 121 -5.46 -6.69 9.54
CA PHE A 121 -5.95 -7.54 8.47
C PHE A 121 -4.77 -7.94 7.59
N ARG A 122 -4.64 -9.23 7.31
CA ARG A 122 -3.59 -9.79 6.46
C ARG A 122 -4.18 -10.15 5.10
N MET A 123 -3.41 -9.95 4.04
CA MET A 123 -3.78 -10.24 2.66
C MET A 123 -2.57 -10.83 1.94
N GLU A 124 -2.85 -11.58 0.88
CA GLU A 124 -1.84 -12.18 0.01
C GLU A 124 -2.23 -11.89 -1.44
N ASP A 125 -1.24 -11.63 -2.29
CA ASP A 125 -1.44 -11.52 -3.74
C ASP A 125 -1.24 -12.87 -4.45
N ILE A 126 -1.42 -12.88 -5.78
CA ILE A 126 -1.25 -14.10 -6.58
C ILE A 126 0.18 -14.69 -6.58
N LEU A 127 1.17 -13.92 -6.14
CA LEU A 127 2.57 -14.35 -6.03
C LEU A 127 2.93 -14.84 -4.62
N GLY A 128 1.97 -14.91 -3.69
CA GLY A 128 2.22 -15.29 -2.31
C GLY A 128 2.87 -14.18 -1.47
N CYS A 129 2.91 -12.94 -1.97
CA CYS A 129 3.49 -11.83 -1.21
C CYS A 129 2.53 -11.36 -0.13
N SER A 130 3.08 -11.08 1.05
CA SER A 130 2.29 -10.70 2.22
C SER A 130 2.06 -9.20 2.33
N TYR A 131 0.82 -8.83 2.60
CA TYR A 131 0.38 -7.45 2.83
C TYR A 131 -0.45 -7.37 4.10
N ALA A 132 -0.51 -6.17 4.68
CA ALA A 132 -1.32 -5.94 5.85
C ALA A 132 -1.95 -4.54 5.87
N VAL A 133 -3.12 -4.46 6.49
CA VAL A 133 -3.77 -3.20 6.86
C VAL A 133 -3.97 -3.17 8.35
N ILE A 134 -3.66 -2.03 8.97
CA ILE A 134 -4.13 -1.72 10.32
C ILE A 134 -5.15 -0.59 10.21
N LEU A 135 -6.38 -0.85 10.67
CA LEU A 135 -7.41 0.18 10.78
C LEU A 135 -7.21 1.00 12.06
N LEU A 136 -7.19 2.32 11.91
CA LEU A 136 -6.82 3.26 12.95
C LEU A 136 -8.01 4.07 13.46
N THR A 137 -8.03 4.22 14.77
CA THR A 137 -8.84 5.24 15.44
C THR A 137 -8.25 6.63 15.26
N GLN A 138 -9.03 7.67 15.58
CA GLN A 138 -8.50 9.05 15.59
C GLN A 138 -7.33 9.22 16.57
N GLN A 139 -7.34 8.50 17.70
CA GLN A 139 -6.25 8.53 18.67
C GLN A 139 -4.98 7.93 18.09
N GLU A 140 -5.08 6.78 17.41
CA GLU A 140 -3.92 6.10 16.82
C GLU A 140 -3.36 6.87 15.62
N PHE A 141 -4.22 7.40 14.75
CA PHE A 141 -3.78 8.25 13.63
C PHE A 141 -3.00 9.50 14.10
N ASN A 142 -3.41 10.09 15.22
CA ASN A 142 -2.71 11.22 15.84
C ASN A 142 -1.60 10.77 16.81
N GLY A 143 -1.40 9.47 16.97
CA GLY A 143 -0.41 8.89 17.86
C GLY A 143 1.02 9.16 17.38
N PRO A 144 2.00 8.82 18.23
CA PRO A 144 3.39 8.99 17.87
C PRO A 144 3.79 8.05 16.73
N PHE A 145 4.80 8.42 15.96
CA PHE A 145 5.42 7.48 15.02
C PHE A 145 6.05 6.31 15.79
N CYS A 146 5.84 5.09 15.28
CA CYS A 146 6.39 3.87 15.85
C CYS A 146 7.64 3.44 15.09
N GLU A 147 8.73 3.14 15.78
CA GLU A 147 9.89 2.47 15.19
C GLU A 147 9.60 0.98 14.97
N PRO A 148 10.20 0.32 13.97
CA PRO A 148 10.05 -1.12 13.79
C PRO A 148 10.65 -1.90 14.97
N PRO A 149 10.22 -3.16 15.20
CA PRO A 149 10.79 -3.98 16.26
C PRO A 149 12.28 -4.25 16.02
N GLU A 150 13.05 -4.31 17.12
CA GLU A 150 14.46 -4.64 17.08
C GLU A 150 14.68 -6.07 16.57
N LEU A 151 15.60 -6.23 15.62
CA LEU A 151 15.94 -7.54 15.07
C LEU A 151 16.91 -8.29 15.99
N ILE A 152 16.36 -9.04 16.94
CA ILE A 152 17.13 -9.98 17.77
C ILE A 152 17.60 -11.15 16.89
N PRO A 153 18.87 -11.59 16.93
CA PRO A 153 19.36 -12.70 16.11
C PRO A 153 18.44 -13.92 16.15
N ASN A 154 18.11 -14.48 14.99
CA ASN A 154 17.15 -15.57 14.85
C ASN A 154 17.55 -16.53 13.73
N HIS A 155 17.53 -17.84 13.99
CA HIS A 155 17.99 -18.84 13.03
C HIS A 155 17.23 -18.84 11.70
N TYR A 156 15.91 -18.64 11.73
CA TYR A 156 15.05 -18.74 10.55
C TYR A 156 15.09 -17.47 9.70
N ARG A 157 14.85 -16.31 10.32
CA ARG A 157 14.85 -15.02 9.59
C ARG A 157 16.22 -14.68 9.00
N ASN A 158 17.31 -14.96 9.73
CA ASN A 158 18.65 -14.57 9.31
C ASN A 158 19.23 -15.46 8.19
N GLN A 159 18.42 -16.32 7.57
CA GLN A 159 18.75 -17.00 6.31
C GLN A 159 18.66 -16.06 5.10
N GLN A 160 17.98 -14.92 5.26
CA GLN A 160 17.81 -13.89 4.25
C GLN A 160 18.52 -12.61 4.67
N ASP A 161 18.88 -11.78 3.69
CA ASP A 161 19.46 -10.47 3.96
C ASP A 161 18.43 -9.56 4.64
N THR A 162 18.91 -8.62 5.46
CA THR A 162 18.02 -7.64 6.10
C THR A 162 17.50 -6.66 5.04
N PRO A 163 16.18 -6.37 5.00
CA PRO A 163 15.62 -5.39 4.08
C PRO A 163 16.35 -4.04 4.17
N GLU A 164 16.68 -3.45 3.03
CA GLU A 164 17.43 -2.20 2.93
C GLU A 164 16.70 -1.04 3.61
N TRP A 165 15.36 -1.06 3.58
CA TRP A 165 14.54 -0.03 4.21
C TRP A 165 14.77 0.05 5.71
N MET A 166 15.10 -1.06 6.39
CA MET A 166 15.37 -1.08 7.84
C MET A 166 16.67 -0.38 8.22
N THR A 167 17.57 -0.14 7.26
CA THR A 167 18.83 0.58 7.49
C THR A 167 18.79 2.00 6.95
N THR A 168 18.14 2.20 5.80
CA THR A 168 18.23 3.46 5.05
C THR A 168 16.93 4.25 5.00
N GLY A 169 15.79 3.64 5.33
CA GLY A 169 14.44 4.19 5.19
C GLY A 169 13.83 3.86 3.82
N SER A 170 12.54 3.53 3.81
CA SER A 170 11.82 3.04 2.62
C SER A 170 11.80 4.05 1.46
N ALA A 171 11.69 5.34 1.76
CA ALA A 171 11.76 6.39 0.74
C ALA A 171 13.13 6.44 0.06
N PHE A 172 14.21 6.33 0.84
CA PHE A 172 15.58 6.43 0.33
C PHE A 172 15.97 5.18 -0.45
N SER A 173 15.69 3.98 0.07
CA SER A 173 15.97 2.72 -0.64
C SER A 173 15.24 2.67 -1.99
N TYR A 174 13.94 3.00 -2.01
CA TYR A 174 13.16 3.05 -3.25
C TYR A 174 13.71 4.08 -4.25
N PHE A 175 14.07 5.29 -3.78
CA PHE A 175 14.65 6.31 -4.64
C PHE A 175 16.00 5.88 -5.21
N GLN A 176 16.88 5.28 -4.41
CA GLN A 176 18.18 4.79 -4.87
C GLN A 176 18.05 3.66 -5.89
N ALA A 177 17.09 2.75 -5.72
CA ALA A 177 16.80 1.70 -6.67
C ALA A 177 16.25 2.24 -8.00
N SER A 178 15.52 3.35 -7.96
CA SER A 178 14.78 3.91 -9.10
C SER A 178 15.51 5.04 -9.84
N VAL A 179 16.49 5.70 -9.21
CA VAL A 179 17.09 6.95 -9.69
C VAL A 179 18.61 6.83 -9.77
N ARG A 180 19.16 7.01 -10.97
CA ARG A 180 20.62 6.98 -11.18
C ARG A 180 21.25 8.33 -10.81
N PRO A 181 22.54 8.39 -10.46
CA PRO A 181 23.21 9.65 -10.08
C PRO A 181 23.14 10.80 -11.11
N LYS A 182 22.95 10.48 -12.40
CA LYS A 182 22.85 11.45 -13.50
C LYS A 182 21.42 11.91 -13.81
N ASP A 183 20.44 11.26 -13.21
CA ASP A 183 19.04 11.52 -13.51
C ASP A 183 18.59 12.83 -12.84
N THR A 184 17.67 13.54 -13.48
CA THR A 184 17.03 14.76 -12.99
C THR A 184 15.51 14.54 -12.89
N PRO A 185 14.75 15.46 -12.26
CA PRO A 185 13.29 15.39 -12.26
C PRO A 185 12.66 15.37 -13.67
N GLU A 186 13.33 15.97 -14.65
CA GLU A 186 12.88 15.94 -16.04
C GLU A 186 13.09 14.56 -16.68
N SER A 187 14.19 13.88 -16.35
CA SER A 187 14.58 12.62 -17.00
C SER A 187 14.10 11.35 -16.29
N ASN A 188 13.64 11.44 -15.03
CA ASN A 188 13.24 10.28 -14.24
C ASN A 188 11.86 10.48 -13.59
N PHE A 189 10.99 9.49 -13.77
CA PHE A 189 9.60 9.52 -13.31
C PHE A 189 9.49 9.55 -11.78
N VAL A 190 10.21 8.68 -11.07
CA VAL A 190 10.17 8.60 -9.60
C VAL A 190 10.70 9.89 -8.98
N TYR A 191 11.81 10.42 -9.51
CA TYR A 191 12.33 11.71 -9.03
C TYR A 191 11.31 12.84 -9.22
N ARG A 192 10.64 12.89 -10.37
CA ARG A 192 9.56 13.85 -10.61
C ARG A 192 8.40 13.70 -9.63
N LYS A 193 7.97 12.47 -9.37
CA LYS A 193 6.82 12.16 -8.51
C LYS A 193 7.09 12.48 -7.03
N MET A 194 8.26 12.14 -6.51
CA MET A 194 8.64 12.49 -5.14
C MET A 194 8.89 14.00 -5.00
N GLY A 195 9.39 14.67 -6.05
CA GLY A 195 9.62 16.11 -6.08
C GLY A 195 10.70 16.61 -5.10
N THR A 196 11.39 15.69 -4.43
CA THR A 196 12.50 15.94 -3.52
C THR A 196 13.42 14.71 -3.48
N ILE A 197 14.65 14.90 -3.03
CA ILE A 197 15.55 13.79 -2.69
C ILE A 197 15.23 13.38 -1.25
N PRO A 198 14.93 12.10 -0.97
CA PRO A 198 14.67 11.64 0.39
C PRO A 198 15.93 11.67 1.26
N GLU A 199 15.75 11.94 2.54
CA GLU A 199 16.82 11.77 3.54
C GLU A 199 16.99 10.27 3.83
N GLN A 200 18.23 9.83 4.07
CA GLN A 200 18.51 8.45 4.52
C GLN A 200 18.08 8.30 5.99
N SER A 201 16.79 8.04 6.21
CA SER A 201 16.16 7.96 7.52
C SER A 201 14.88 7.12 7.49
N LEU A 202 14.69 6.26 8.51
CA LEU A 202 13.44 5.51 8.72
C LEU A 202 12.22 6.42 8.88
N ALA A 203 12.41 7.64 9.39
CA ALA A 203 11.33 8.58 9.65
C ALA A 203 10.98 9.46 8.44
N PHE A 204 11.79 9.45 7.37
CA PHE A 204 11.51 10.26 6.20
C PHE A 204 10.23 9.77 5.52
N ASN A 205 9.30 10.70 5.31
CA ASN A 205 8.00 10.46 4.71
C ASN A 205 7.62 11.63 3.81
N LEU A 206 6.55 11.47 3.03
CA LEU A 206 6.02 12.51 2.17
C LEU A 206 4.52 12.64 2.40
N ALA A 207 4.05 13.86 2.64
CA ALA A 207 2.65 14.13 2.93
C ALA A 207 1.76 13.77 1.73
N ILE A 208 0.53 13.32 2.01
CA ILE A 208 -0.49 13.06 0.99
C ILE A 208 -1.46 14.24 0.99
N SER A 209 -1.84 14.71 -0.20
CA SER A 209 -3.07 15.48 -0.39
C SER A 209 -4.17 14.59 -0.95
N CYS A 210 -5.40 14.81 -0.49
CA CYS A 210 -6.59 14.10 -0.95
C CYS A 210 -7.63 15.14 -1.36
N LYS A 211 -8.05 15.14 -2.63
CA LYS A 211 -8.97 16.13 -3.19
C LYS A 211 -10.11 15.44 -3.94
N PRO A 212 -11.37 15.88 -3.79
CA PRO A 212 -12.46 15.32 -4.58
C PRO A 212 -12.17 15.40 -6.08
N ARG A 213 -12.38 14.29 -6.79
CA ARG A 213 -12.28 14.21 -8.25
C ARG A 213 -13.36 15.04 -8.91
N ALA A 214 -12.99 15.74 -9.98
CA ALA A 214 -13.96 16.37 -10.87
C ALA A 214 -14.83 15.28 -11.54
N PHE A 215 -16.16 15.41 -11.47
CA PHE A 215 -17.18 14.52 -12.05
C PHE A 215 -16.65 13.15 -12.54
N ASP A 216 -16.46 12.21 -11.61
CA ASP A 216 -16.18 10.81 -11.93
C ASP A 216 -17.52 10.05 -11.94
N PRO A 217 -18.00 9.56 -13.10
CA PRO A 217 -19.28 8.88 -13.19
C PRO A 217 -19.31 7.55 -12.43
N ASN A 218 -18.15 7.02 -12.05
CA ASN A 218 -18.02 5.76 -11.35
C ASN A 218 -17.90 5.92 -9.82
N ALA A 219 -17.99 7.14 -9.29
CA ALA A 219 -17.91 7.39 -7.86
C ALA A 219 -19.01 6.63 -7.09
N GLY A 220 -18.59 5.73 -6.19
CA GLY A 220 -19.50 4.87 -5.42
C GLY A 220 -20.05 3.65 -6.17
N ILE A 221 -19.58 3.39 -7.39
CA ILE A 221 -19.97 2.22 -8.20
C ILE A 221 -18.84 1.20 -8.13
N SER A 222 -19.18 -0.08 -7.92
CA SER A 222 -18.20 -1.17 -7.95
C SER A 222 -17.53 -1.28 -9.34
N PRO A 223 -16.19 -1.26 -9.40
CA PRO A 223 -15.46 -1.50 -10.65
C PRO A 223 -15.78 -2.86 -11.27
N THR A 224 -16.00 -2.89 -12.57
CA THR A 224 -16.19 -4.14 -13.32
C THR A 224 -16.05 -3.93 -14.83
N GLU A 225 -15.63 -4.97 -15.56
CA GLU A 225 -15.64 -4.97 -17.04
C GLU A 225 -16.99 -5.43 -17.62
N ARG A 226 -17.95 -5.78 -16.76
CA ARG A 226 -19.25 -6.31 -17.21
C ARG A 226 -20.14 -5.20 -17.75
N ASN A 227 -20.60 -5.38 -18.99
CA ASN A 227 -21.45 -4.44 -19.71
C ASN A 227 -22.89 -4.28 -19.15
N ASN A 228 -23.28 -5.06 -18.14
CA ASN A 228 -24.63 -5.06 -17.55
C ASN A 228 -24.70 -4.33 -16.20
N THR A 229 -23.78 -3.40 -15.95
CA THR A 229 -23.70 -2.63 -14.70
C THR A 229 -23.73 -1.13 -14.99
N GLU A 230 -23.86 -0.32 -13.93
CA GLU A 230 -23.81 1.14 -14.03
C GLU A 230 -22.37 1.67 -14.20
N TYR A 231 -21.36 0.81 -14.04
CA TYR A 231 -19.96 1.18 -14.15
C TYR A 231 -19.59 1.45 -15.61
N GLN A 232 -18.97 2.60 -15.86
CA GLN A 232 -18.59 3.08 -17.18
C GLN A 232 -17.11 2.82 -17.42
N SER A 233 -16.79 2.14 -18.52
CA SER A 233 -15.41 2.02 -19.00
C SER A 233 -14.80 3.41 -19.22
N ILE A 234 -13.54 3.60 -18.82
CA ILE A 234 -12.78 4.82 -19.12
C ILE A 234 -12.48 4.97 -20.62
N ARG A 235 -12.57 3.86 -21.36
CA ARG A 235 -12.33 3.80 -22.81
C ARG A 235 -13.63 3.56 -23.57
N TYR A 236 -13.78 4.23 -24.71
CA TYR A 236 -14.85 3.97 -25.67
C TYR A 236 -14.27 3.68 -27.06
N PHE A 237 -15.05 2.95 -27.87
CA PHE A 237 -14.70 2.64 -29.24
C PHE A 237 -15.48 3.52 -30.21
N SER A 238 -14.78 4.23 -31.07
CA SER A 238 -15.33 5.05 -32.17
C SER A 238 -14.86 4.50 -33.52
N LYS A 239 -15.46 4.94 -34.63
CA LYS A 239 -14.96 4.67 -35.99
C LYS A 239 -14.48 5.98 -36.61
N ASP A 240 -13.32 5.96 -37.26
CA ASP A 240 -12.85 7.11 -38.03
C ASP A 240 -13.57 7.25 -39.38
N ALA A 241 -13.19 8.27 -40.15
CA ALA A 241 -13.80 8.59 -41.45
C ALA A 241 -13.63 7.44 -42.47
N GLU A 242 -12.60 6.61 -42.29
CA GLU A 242 -12.31 5.43 -43.10
C GLU A 242 -12.99 4.15 -42.55
N GLY A 243 -13.75 4.25 -41.46
CA GLY A 243 -14.49 3.15 -40.84
C GLY A 243 -13.65 2.25 -39.94
N LYS A 244 -12.39 2.61 -39.64
CA LYS A 244 -11.50 1.87 -38.75
C LYS A 244 -11.84 2.18 -37.30
N SER A 245 -11.91 1.13 -36.47
CA SER A 245 -12.15 1.28 -35.04
C SER A 245 -10.96 1.96 -34.34
N LYS A 246 -11.27 2.95 -33.51
CA LYS A 246 -10.35 3.64 -32.59
C LYS A 246 -10.82 3.42 -31.16
N CYS A 247 -9.88 3.20 -30.26
CA CYS A 247 -10.11 3.14 -28.83
C CYS A 247 -9.60 4.45 -28.23
N GLU A 248 -10.47 5.18 -27.55
CA GLU A 248 -10.19 6.52 -27.02
C GLU A 248 -10.57 6.57 -25.54
N THR A 249 -9.84 7.37 -24.76
CA THR A 249 -10.17 7.64 -23.36
C THR A 249 -11.20 8.75 -23.27
N HIS A 250 -12.21 8.60 -22.42
CA HIS A 250 -13.19 9.64 -22.18
C HIS A 250 -12.55 10.94 -21.67
N GLN A 251 -13.03 12.08 -22.16
CA GLN A 251 -12.51 13.39 -21.75
C GLN A 251 -12.66 13.65 -20.24
N TRP A 252 -13.72 13.14 -19.61
CA TRP A 252 -13.93 13.31 -18.16
C TRP A 252 -12.82 12.65 -17.33
N HIS A 253 -12.16 11.61 -17.86
CA HIS A 253 -11.08 10.91 -17.18
C HIS A 253 -9.74 11.62 -17.29
N SER A 254 -9.52 12.45 -18.32
CA SER A 254 -8.18 13.02 -18.60
C SER A 254 -7.65 13.96 -17.51
N ALA A 255 -8.52 14.40 -16.59
CA ALA A 255 -8.17 15.23 -15.45
C ALA A 255 -7.89 14.44 -14.15
N HIS A 256 -8.15 13.14 -14.12
CA HIS A 256 -7.99 12.29 -12.93
C HIS A 256 -6.52 11.87 -12.73
N GLN A 257 -6.10 11.77 -11.47
CA GLN A 257 -4.76 11.30 -11.10
C GLN A 257 -4.72 9.77 -11.03
N PRO A 258 -3.55 9.13 -11.24
CA PRO A 258 -3.43 7.67 -11.19
C PRO A 258 -3.65 7.09 -9.78
N ASP A 259 -3.27 7.80 -8.72
CA ASP A 259 -3.53 7.37 -7.34
C ASP A 259 -4.85 7.98 -6.86
N HIS A 260 -5.75 7.16 -6.32
CA HIS A 260 -7.06 7.63 -5.91
C HIS A 260 -7.81 6.69 -4.98
N LEU A 261 -8.85 7.26 -4.37
CA LEU A 261 -9.84 6.58 -3.55
C LEU A 261 -11.16 6.50 -4.32
N GLY A 262 -11.54 5.28 -4.71
CA GLY A 262 -12.77 4.96 -5.44
C GLY A 262 -12.93 5.65 -6.80
N GLY A 263 -14.03 5.38 -7.50
CA GLY A 263 -14.29 5.95 -8.82
C GLY A 263 -13.77 5.06 -9.95
N SER A 264 -13.22 5.69 -10.98
CA SER A 264 -12.77 5.02 -12.20
C SER A 264 -11.39 4.38 -12.02
N MET A 265 -11.36 3.06 -12.15
CA MET A 265 -10.14 2.25 -12.10
C MET A 265 -9.39 2.26 -13.44
N VAL A 266 -8.05 2.24 -13.39
CA VAL A 266 -7.16 2.27 -14.56
C VAL A 266 -6.14 1.13 -14.49
N PRO A 267 -6.58 -0.14 -14.42
CA PRO A 267 -5.63 -1.25 -14.35
C PRO A 267 -4.85 -1.36 -15.65
N LEU A 268 -3.60 -1.78 -15.55
CA LEU A 268 -2.77 -2.02 -16.73
C LEU A 268 -3.27 -3.22 -17.56
N GLN A 269 -3.83 -4.23 -16.90
CA GLN A 269 -4.35 -5.45 -17.52
C GLN A 269 -5.88 -5.53 -17.53
N SER A 270 -6.51 -5.80 -16.37
CA SER A 270 -7.96 -5.98 -16.24
C SER A 270 -8.49 -5.56 -14.87
N ILE A 271 -9.77 -5.19 -14.79
CA ILE A 271 -10.41 -4.92 -13.50
C ILE A 271 -10.65 -6.24 -12.74
N PRO A 272 -10.20 -6.37 -11.48
CA PRO A 272 -10.44 -7.56 -10.68
C PRO A 272 -11.93 -7.81 -10.43
N ASP A 273 -12.32 -9.08 -10.38
CA ASP A 273 -13.68 -9.47 -10.06
C ASP A 273 -14.03 -9.19 -8.59
N GLY A 274 -15.20 -8.60 -8.38
CA GLY A 274 -15.78 -8.44 -7.03
C GLY A 274 -15.16 -7.32 -6.20
N MET A 275 -14.54 -6.32 -6.84
CA MET A 275 -14.12 -5.08 -6.18
C MET A 275 -15.32 -4.28 -5.66
N SER A 276 -15.24 -3.85 -4.41
CA SER A 276 -16.18 -2.90 -3.84
C SER A 276 -15.87 -1.47 -4.32
N PRO A 277 -16.79 -0.50 -4.14
CA PRO A 277 -16.48 0.91 -4.42
C PRO A 277 -15.56 1.55 -3.37
N PHE A 278 -15.17 0.81 -2.32
CA PHE A 278 -14.32 1.26 -1.23
C PHE A 278 -12.92 0.70 -1.43
N TYR A 279 -12.20 1.29 -2.39
CA TYR A 279 -10.84 0.88 -2.72
C TYR A 279 -9.89 2.07 -2.86
N ILE A 280 -8.60 1.81 -2.72
CA ILE A 280 -7.51 2.72 -3.11
C ILE A 280 -6.80 2.08 -4.30
N GLU A 281 -6.64 2.80 -5.40
CA GLU A 281 -5.73 2.41 -6.49
C GLU A 281 -4.50 3.30 -6.44
N PHE A 282 -3.31 2.72 -6.61
CA PHE A 282 -2.06 3.44 -6.47
C PHE A 282 -0.91 2.81 -7.28
N GLU A 283 0.01 3.65 -7.74
CA GLU A 283 1.25 3.24 -8.43
C GLU A 283 2.39 2.94 -7.44
N GLU A 284 3.44 2.27 -7.91
CA GLU A 284 4.59 1.83 -7.10
C GLU A 284 5.23 2.94 -6.25
N TYR A 285 5.30 4.17 -6.76
CA TYR A 285 5.92 5.29 -6.04
C TYR A 285 5.12 5.71 -4.79
N PHE A 286 3.86 5.30 -4.69
CA PHE A 286 2.96 5.63 -3.58
C PHE A 286 3.19 4.66 -2.41
N GLY A 287 4.42 4.60 -1.89
CA GLY A 287 4.82 3.70 -0.80
C GLY A 287 6.06 2.86 -1.11
N GLY A 288 6.54 2.88 -2.37
CA GLY A 288 7.79 2.27 -2.79
C GLY A 288 7.70 0.77 -2.90
N TYR A 289 6.92 0.30 -3.88
CA TYR A 289 6.70 -1.13 -4.12
C TYR A 289 7.34 -1.60 -5.42
N ASN A 290 7.36 -2.92 -5.61
CA ASN A 290 7.66 -3.56 -6.88
C ASN A 290 6.41 -4.29 -7.38
N PHE A 291 5.69 -3.65 -8.30
CA PHE A 291 4.55 -4.19 -9.04
C PHE A 291 4.91 -4.34 -10.52
N GLY A 292 6.18 -4.52 -10.87
CA GLY A 292 6.61 -4.73 -12.26
C GLY A 292 6.26 -3.56 -13.21
N THR A 293 6.32 -2.31 -12.74
CA THR A 293 5.89 -1.08 -13.47
C THR A 293 4.38 -0.89 -13.60
N GLY A 294 3.63 -1.66 -12.81
CA GLY A 294 2.18 -1.66 -12.76
C GLY A 294 1.56 -0.74 -11.71
N ASN A 295 0.33 -1.06 -11.36
CA ASN A 295 -0.43 -0.42 -10.30
C ASN A 295 -1.19 -1.47 -9.48
N ALA A 296 -1.50 -1.11 -8.24
CA ALA A 296 -2.17 -1.98 -7.28
C ALA A 296 -3.48 -1.38 -6.80
N TRP A 297 -4.30 -2.22 -6.19
CA TRP A 297 -5.55 -1.81 -5.58
C TRP A 297 -5.79 -2.54 -4.27
N LEU A 298 -6.21 -1.75 -3.28
CA LEU A 298 -6.63 -2.21 -1.97
C LEU A 298 -8.14 -2.02 -1.83
N ASP A 299 -8.93 -3.08 -1.98
CA ASP A 299 -10.34 -3.08 -1.57
C ASP A 299 -10.40 -3.28 -0.06
N PHE A 300 -10.37 -2.16 0.65
CA PHE A 300 -10.33 -2.18 2.09
C PHE A 300 -11.69 -2.51 2.71
N LYS A 301 -12.79 -2.69 1.95
CA LYS A 301 -14.04 -3.24 2.50
C LYS A 301 -14.00 -4.75 2.59
N ASN A 302 -13.50 -5.39 1.54
CA ASN A 302 -13.41 -6.84 1.45
C ASN A 302 -12.05 -7.37 1.92
N MET A 303 -11.12 -6.48 2.26
CA MET A 303 -9.71 -6.79 2.58
C MET A 303 -9.09 -7.66 1.49
N LYS A 304 -9.12 -7.13 0.27
CA LYS A 304 -8.47 -7.73 -0.89
C LYS A 304 -7.42 -6.79 -1.42
N PHE A 305 -6.28 -7.36 -1.77
CA PHE A 305 -5.18 -6.67 -2.42
C PHE A 305 -4.77 -7.47 -3.65
N ASP A 306 -4.53 -6.78 -4.76
CA ASP A 306 -3.93 -7.36 -5.96
C ASP A 306 -3.29 -6.24 -6.79
N PHE A 307 -2.53 -6.62 -7.81
CA PHE A 307 -1.87 -5.68 -8.71
C PHE A 307 -1.83 -6.19 -10.16
N SER A 308 -1.55 -5.32 -11.12
CA SER A 308 -1.29 -5.71 -12.51
C SER A 308 -0.09 -4.98 -13.08
N CYS A 309 0.70 -5.69 -13.88
CA CYS A 309 1.93 -5.24 -14.52
C CYS A 309 2.02 -5.59 -16.02
#